data_AF-A0A2P5CW47-F1
#
_entry.id   AF-A0A2P5CW47-F1
#
_cell.length_a   1.000
_cell.length_b   1.000
_cell.length_c   1.000
_cell.angle_alpha   90.00
_cell.angle_beta   90.00
_cell.angle_gamma   90.00
#
_symmetry.space_group_name_H-M   'P 1'
#
loop_
_entity.id
_entity.type
_entity.pdbx_description
1 polymer ?
#
loop_
_entity_poly.entity_id
_entity_poly.type
_entity_poly.pdbx_seq_one_letter_code
_entity_poly.pdbx_strand_id
1 'polypeptide(L)'
;MPNHLLSPCSVLHFKVEQKSLLDKFKYIMHGLVYNLAEDGSRSKFIVGIYAPLGGLQILLKGDPSCCTKFKRDQKLFLLVRKVPHNFVTE
;
A
#
# COMPACT_ATOMS: atom_id res chain seq x y z
N MET A 1 -27.18 16.39 44.78
CA MET A 1 -27.14 15.52 43.58
C MET A 1 -27.76 16.35 42.45
N PRO A 2 -27.09 16.59 41.30
CA PRO A 2 -26.26 15.63 40.57
C PRO A 2 -24.82 16.11 40.28
N ASN A 3 -23.84 15.36 40.78
CA ASN A 3 -22.76 14.67 40.07
C ASN A 3 -22.34 15.25 38.71
N HIS A 4 -21.37 16.16 38.70
CA HIS A 4 -20.55 16.43 37.52
C HIS A 4 -19.63 15.23 37.26
N LEU A 5 -20.04 14.36 36.34
CA LEU A 5 -19.20 13.33 35.72
C LEU A 5 -18.21 14.05 34.78
N LEU A 6 -17.05 14.42 35.31
CA LEU A 6 -15.86 14.67 34.50
C LEU A 6 -15.41 13.31 33.94
N SER A 7 -15.59 13.12 32.63
CA SER A 7 -15.07 11.97 31.90
C SER A 7 -13.54 11.95 32.01
N PRO A 8 -12.94 10.87 32.54
CA PRO A 8 -11.51 10.66 32.45
C PRO A 8 -11.24 9.98 31.11
N CYS A 9 -10.54 10.66 30.20
CA CYS A 9 -9.62 10.10 29.21
C CYS A 9 -9.48 11.04 28.00
N SER A 10 -8.73 12.13 28.18
CA SER A 10 -7.80 12.53 27.12
C SER A 10 -6.43 12.06 27.57
N VAL A 11 -6.20 10.74 27.45
CA VAL A 11 -4.84 10.20 27.39
C VAL A 11 -4.23 10.88 26.17
N LEU A 12 -3.43 11.92 26.39
CA LEU A 12 -2.52 12.45 25.40
C LEU A 12 -1.57 11.33 25.06
N HIS A 13 -1.94 10.55 24.04
CA HIS A 13 -1.05 9.58 23.43
C HIS A 13 0.04 10.41 22.76
N PHE A 14 1.13 10.68 23.50
CA PHE A 14 2.39 11.08 22.90
C PHE A 14 2.81 9.93 21.99
N LYS A 15 2.31 9.98 20.75
CA LYS A 15 2.85 9.15 19.68
C LYS A 15 4.25 9.70 19.48
N VAL A 16 5.23 9.06 20.12
CA VAL A 16 6.64 9.22 19.76
C VAL A 16 6.65 9.14 18.24
N GLU A 17 6.99 10.24 17.59
CA GLU A 17 6.96 10.38 16.14
C GLU A 17 8.11 9.56 15.58
N GLN A 18 7.96 8.23 15.64
CA GLN A 18 8.86 7.31 14.99
C GLN A 18 8.69 7.57 13.51
N LYS A 19 9.76 8.04 12.86
CA LYS A 19 9.81 8.26 11.42
C LYS A 19 9.26 7.03 10.72
N SER A 20 8.06 7.16 10.20
CA SER A 20 7.32 6.07 9.58
C SER A 20 7.94 5.78 8.23
N LEU A 21 7.78 4.54 7.75
CA LEU A 21 8.07 4.21 6.35
C LEU A 21 7.32 5.19 5.41
N LEU A 22 6.13 5.63 5.82
CA LEU A 22 5.26 6.53 5.07
C LEU A 22 5.93 7.89 4.78
N ASP A 23 6.76 8.39 5.69
CA ASP A 23 7.39 9.71 5.56
C ASP A 23 8.42 9.75 4.42
N LYS A 24 8.82 8.58 3.90
CA LYS A 24 9.80 8.43 2.81
C LYS A 24 9.15 8.36 1.42
N PHE A 25 7.83 8.22 1.34
CA PHE A 25 7.10 8.07 0.08
C PHE A 25 6.17 9.25 -0.16
N LYS A 26 6.10 9.70 -1.41
CA LYS A 26 5.26 10.86 -1.78
C LYS A 26 3.80 10.47 -1.95
N TYR A 27 3.56 9.21 -2.29
CA TYR A 27 2.23 8.71 -2.55
C TYR A 27 2.09 7.34 -1.93
N ILE A 28 1.00 7.15 -1.19
CA ILE A 28 0.67 5.93 -0.48
C ILE A 28 -0.77 5.59 -0.84
N MET A 29 -0.99 4.33 -1.20
CA MET A 29 -2.31 3.83 -1.53
C MET A 29 -2.50 2.45 -0.92
N HIS A 30 -3.57 2.28 -0.16
CA HIS A 30 -3.95 0.97 0.36
C HIS A 30 -4.88 0.31 -0.65
N GLY A 31 -4.70 -0.96 -0.98
CA GLY A 31 -5.49 -1.63 -2.02
C GLY A 31 -5.66 -3.11 -1.78
N LEU A 32 -6.43 -3.75 -2.65
CA LEU A 32 -6.68 -5.19 -2.66
C LEU A 32 -6.29 -5.76 -4.02
N VAL A 33 -5.68 -6.94 -4.02
CA VAL A 33 -5.47 -7.71 -5.24
C VAL A 33 -6.81 -8.28 -5.70
N TYR A 34 -7.31 -7.85 -6.85
CA TYR A 34 -8.61 -8.33 -7.34
C TYR A 34 -8.45 -9.46 -8.35
N ASN A 35 -7.42 -9.41 -9.20
CA ASN A 35 -7.21 -10.40 -10.26
C ASN A 35 -5.74 -10.81 -10.37
N LEU A 36 -5.56 -12.11 -10.57
CA LEU A 36 -4.27 -12.75 -10.83
C LEU A 36 -4.48 -13.63 -12.05
N ALA A 37 -3.80 -13.31 -13.14
CA ALA A 37 -3.90 -14.03 -14.40
C ALA A 37 -2.52 -14.32 -14.96
N GLU A 38 -2.33 -15.54 -15.44
CA GLU A 38 -1.20 -15.87 -16.29
C GLU A 38 -1.59 -15.47 -17.72
N ASP A 39 -0.86 -14.51 -18.30
CA ASP A 39 -1.08 -14.14 -19.69
C ASP A 39 -0.65 -15.37 -20.51
N GLY A 40 -1.46 -15.85 -21.47
CA GLY A 40 -1.20 -17.10 -22.22
C GLY A 40 0.12 -17.15 -23.01
N SER A 41 0.90 -16.08 -22.99
CA SER A 41 2.32 -16.07 -23.32
C SER A 41 3.11 -16.52 -22.09
N ARG A 42 3.76 -17.69 -22.16
CA ARG A 42 4.51 -18.44 -21.12
C ARG A 42 5.49 -17.66 -20.20
N SER A 43 5.57 -16.34 -20.26
CA SER A 43 6.52 -15.50 -19.54
C SER A 43 5.92 -14.32 -18.79
N LYS A 44 4.61 -14.03 -18.90
CA LYS A 44 4.04 -12.80 -18.33
C LYS A 44 2.92 -13.10 -17.35
N PHE A 45 3.13 -12.73 -16.09
CA PHE A 45 2.10 -12.79 -15.05
C PHE A 45 1.53 -11.38 -14.84
N ILE A 46 0.20 -11.30 -14.78
CA ILE A 46 -0.55 -10.06 -14.64
C ILE A 46 -1.24 -10.04 -13.28
N VAL A 47 -0.95 -9.01 -12.51
CA VAL A 47 -1.59 -8.70 -11.23
C VAL A 47 -2.41 -7.43 -11.37
N GLY A 48 -3.71 -7.53 -11.17
CA GLY A 48 -4.62 -6.40 -11.05
C GLY A 48 -4.77 -5.98 -9.59
N ILE A 49 -4.44 -4.73 -9.27
CA ILE A 49 -4.61 -4.13 -7.95
C ILE A 49 -5.69 -3.05 -8.03
N TYR A 50 -6.69 -3.15 -7.16
CA TYR A 50 -7.72 -2.13 -7.00
C TYR A 50 -7.38 -1.24 -5.80
N ALA A 51 -7.54 0.07 -5.96
CA ALA A 51 -7.37 1.01 -4.88
C ALA A 51 -8.62 1.88 -4.63
N PRO A 52 -8.88 2.29 -3.37
CA PRO A 52 -10.08 2.98 -2.95
C PRO A 52 -10.12 4.47 -3.33
N LEU A 53 -9.34 4.91 -4.32
CA LEU A 53 -9.42 6.28 -4.85
C LEU A 53 -10.36 6.30 -6.06
N GLY A 54 -11.67 6.33 -5.78
CA GLY A 54 -12.69 6.62 -6.79
C GLY A 54 -12.75 5.67 -7.99
N GLY A 55 -12.34 4.41 -7.83
CA GLY A 55 -12.35 3.42 -8.91
C GLY A 55 -11.02 3.22 -9.62
N LEU A 56 -9.93 3.83 -9.15
CA LEU A 56 -8.62 3.70 -9.77
C LEU A 56 -8.06 2.26 -9.66
N GLN A 57 -7.81 1.66 -10.82
CA GLN A 57 -7.20 0.35 -10.97
C GLN A 57 -5.76 0.47 -11.48
N ILE A 58 -4.88 -0.39 -11.00
CA ILE A 58 -3.50 -0.52 -11.46
C ILE A 58 -3.28 -1.94 -11.99
N LEU A 59 -2.62 -2.02 -13.14
CA LEU A 59 -2.17 -3.29 -13.73
C LEU A 59 -0.65 -3.42 -13.59
N LEU A 60 -0.20 -4.42 -12.85
CA LEU A 60 1.20 -4.77 -12.75
C LEU A 60 1.46 -6.02 -13.60
N LYS A 61 2.34 -5.91 -14.60
CA LYS A 61 2.81 -7.04 -15.40
C LYS A 61 4.27 -7.30 -15.09
N GLY A 62 4.63 -8.57 -14.91
CA GLY A 62 6.00 -8.94 -14.61
C GLY A 62 6.27 -10.41 -14.85
N ASP A 63 7.49 -10.82 -14.54
CA ASP A 63 7.86 -12.22 -14.53
C ASP A 63 7.12 -12.94 -13.38
N PRO A 64 6.57 -14.15 -13.62
CA PRO A 64 5.86 -14.92 -12.61
C PRO A 64 6.67 -15.14 -11.33
N SER A 65 8.00 -15.26 -11.39
CA SER A 65 8.86 -15.42 -10.21
C SER A 65 8.69 -14.27 -9.21
N CYS A 66 8.53 -13.04 -9.70
CA CYS A 66 8.33 -11.84 -8.89
C CYS A 66 6.89 -11.73 -8.36
N CYS A 67 5.94 -12.36 -9.04
CA CYS A 67 4.51 -12.25 -8.72
C CYS A 67 3.96 -13.40 -7.86
N THR A 68 4.74 -14.45 -7.61
CA THR A 68 4.36 -15.60 -6.77
C THR A 68 3.87 -15.24 -5.36
N LYS A 69 4.26 -14.06 -4.84
CA LYS A 69 3.92 -13.60 -3.50
C LYS A 69 2.50 -13.01 -3.39
N PHE A 70 1.85 -12.72 -4.52
CA PHE A 70 0.51 -12.13 -4.53
C PHE A 70 -0.58 -13.20 -4.47
N LYS A 71 -1.56 -12.97 -3.60
CA LYS A 71 -2.78 -13.78 -3.51
C LYS A 71 -4.00 -12.92 -3.79
N ARG A 72 -5.07 -13.52 -4.33
CA ARG A 72 -6.36 -12.83 -4.51
C ARG A 72 -6.88 -12.36 -3.14
N ASP A 73 -7.49 -11.18 -3.12
CA ASP A 73 -8.03 -10.49 -1.94
C ASP A 73 -7.00 -10.14 -0.86
N GLN A 74 -5.71 -10.23 -1.19
CA GLN A 74 -4.64 -9.78 -0.31
C GLN A 74 -4.64 -8.26 -0.19
N LYS A 75 -4.61 -7.76 1.05
CA LYS A 75 -4.39 -6.35 1.37
C LYS A 75 -2.95 -5.96 1.07
N LEU A 76 -2.77 -4.86 0.35
CA LEU A 76 -1.47 -4.34 -0.06
C LEU A 76 -1.38 -2.84 0.20
N PHE A 77 -0.14 -2.36 0.35
CA PHE A 77 0.18 -0.94 0.33
C PHE A 77 1.07 -0.67 -0.88
N LEU A 78 0.61 0.18 -1.79
CA LEU A 78 1.42 0.75 -2.85
C LEU A 78 2.10 2.02 -2.33
N LEU A 79 3.42 2.06 -2.47
CA LEU A 79 4.27 3.15 -2.01
C LEU A 79 5.05 3.68 -3.21
N VAL A 80 4.82 4.93 -3.60
CA VAL A 80 5.49 5.56 -4.74
C VAL A 80 6.29 6.76 -4.26
N ARG A 81 7.54 6.83 -4.71
CA ARG A 81 8.41 7.99 -4.50
C ARG A 81 9.12 8.33 -5.80
N LYS A 82 9.35 9.62 -6.01
CA LYS A 82 10.22 10.09 -7.09
C LYS A 82 11.66 9.79 -6.69
N VAL A 83 12.32 8.93 -7.46
CA VAL A 83 13.76 8.70 -7.32
C VAL A 83 14.48 9.85 -8.04
N PRO A 84 15.51 10.48 -7.43
CA PRO A 84 16.27 11.51 -8.13
C PRO A 84 17.11 10.88 -9.24
N HIS A 85 17.43 11.67 -10.26
CA HIS A 85 18.02 11.23 -11.53
C HIS A 85 19.36 10.48 -11.38
N ASN A 86 20.05 10.63 -10.24
CA ASN A 86 21.41 10.12 -10.03
C ASN A 86 21.47 8.68 -9.47
N PHE A 87 20.34 7.97 -9.36
CA PHE A 87 20.29 6.61 -8.78
C PHE A 87 20.55 5.47 -9.77
N VAL A 88 20.73 5.76 -11.06
CA VAL A 88 21.07 4.74 -12.05
C VAL A 88 22.57 4.80 -12.31
N THR A 89 23.34 4.23 -11.38
CA THR A 89 24.71 3.77 -11.64
C THR A 89 24.94 2.53 -10.79
N GLU A 90 25.55 1.51 -11.41
CA GLU A 90 25.87 0.15 -10.94
C GLU A 90 24.81 -0.93 -11.20
#